data_AF-A0A497D5V5-F1
#
_entry.id   AF-A0A497D5V5-F1
#
_cell.length_a   1.000
_cell.length_b   1.000
_cell.length_c   1.000
_cell.angle_alpha   90.00
_cell.angle_beta   90.00
_cell.angle_gamma   90.00
#
_symmetry.space_group_name_H-M   'P 1'
#
loop_
_entity.id
_entity.type
_entity.pdbx_description
1 polymer ?
#
loop_
_entity_poly.entity_id
_entity_poly.type
_entity_poly.pdbx_seq_one_letter_code
_entity_poly.pdbx_strand_id
1 'polypeptide(L)'
;MNIIGNFSSLFANDNPVKDVSFMCSGLINKNIMKKIYFLLGLLVLSGVGFGQGLEDFTNSNATSSYADNNFVGQNGITWYYVASRNANGDANGSGITLPALMLRRSSSSSKVYSETIPGGIGNFSVKLYKGFTGSGNRQVELFINDVSYGTSTPFDDFNEHLFTVDNINISGNVVIRIDDITSKQVIVDDITWTGFGASGPDNPTDFVSAAVSTTEIDLSWTQSGNSDDVMVAWSSDGTFGIPADGTSYAAGNTIAGGGTVIYNANGTSYNHTGLTPGTYYYYKAWSVDGSTNYSSGTTDDATTFKNEPSNHVSDFAADEAGATTIPLTWNDNDGAVVADGYLVFINTTGTFSAPVDGTSQSDDTDVSDGSGQVNIAHGAESYRWNGLSQNTQYYFAIYPYTNSGTAIDYKVDGTVPTASATTTVVFGAPDLFISEYIEGSGSNKALEIFNGTGAAIDLSNYQIWKISNGGNWPESTLSLSGTLANGDVYVIYNSGADASIVSVGDIIWGSATWNGDDAVGLAKDDGTGTFTLIDAVGEDGSDPGSGWDVAGVTNATKDHTLVRKSSVLSPNTN
;
A
#
# COMPACT_ATOMS: atom_id res chain seq x y z
N MET A 1 17.49 13.70 -28.95
CA MET A 1 17.21 14.79 -29.90
C MET A 1 18.51 15.56 -30.08
N ASN A 2 19.29 15.44 -31.16
CA ASN A 2 19.10 14.73 -32.44
C ASN A 2 20.14 13.55 -32.51
N ILE A 3 20.03 12.47 -33.30
CA ILE A 3 19.68 12.31 -34.74
C ILE A 3 20.73 13.08 -35.58
N ILE A 4 21.51 12.47 -36.47
CA ILE A 4 21.14 11.85 -37.74
C ILE A 4 22.05 10.65 -38.07
N GLY A 5 21.48 9.63 -38.69
CA GLY A 5 22.17 8.76 -39.64
C GLY A 5 21.18 8.30 -40.71
N ASN A 6 21.65 8.02 -41.95
CA ASN A 6 21.01 7.11 -42.93
C ASN A 6 21.73 7.09 -44.30
N PHE A 7 21.29 6.14 -45.14
CA PHE A 7 21.56 5.97 -46.58
C PHE A 7 22.95 5.41 -46.98
N SER A 8 23.04 4.46 -47.93
CA SER A 8 21.98 3.66 -48.59
C SER A 8 22.49 2.40 -49.31
N SER A 9 21.65 1.36 -49.28
CA SER A 9 21.43 0.25 -50.23
C SER A 9 22.21 0.17 -51.57
N LEU A 10 22.43 -1.08 -52.04
CA LEU A 10 22.10 -1.46 -53.43
C LEU A 10 21.84 -2.98 -53.60
N PHE A 11 20.76 -3.31 -54.30
CA PHE A 11 20.35 -4.62 -54.84
C PHE A 11 20.92 -4.77 -56.29
N ALA A 12 20.91 -5.89 -57.01
CA ALA A 12 20.73 -7.34 -56.77
C ALA A 12 21.12 -8.10 -58.08
N ASN A 13 20.99 -9.45 -58.09
CA ASN A 13 21.02 -10.35 -59.27
C ASN A 13 22.37 -10.42 -60.05
N ASP A 14 22.66 -11.45 -60.86
CA ASP A 14 21.87 -12.58 -61.39
C ASP A 14 22.68 -13.91 -61.40
N ASN A 15 22.01 -15.03 -61.68
CA ASN A 15 22.61 -16.37 -61.89
C ASN A 15 22.33 -16.81 -63.35
N PRO A 16 23.27 -17.46 -64.09
CA PRO A 16 22.99 -18.87 -64.41
C PRO A 16 24.22 -19.81 -64.66
N VAL A 17 24.15 -21.00 -64.07
CA VAL A 17 24.31 -22.35 -64.69
C VAL A 17 25.57 -22.70 -65.49
N LYS A 18 26.27 -23.78 -65.07
CA LYS A 18 26.63 -24.93 -65.96
C LYS A 18 27.06 -26.20 -65.22
N ASP A 19 26.71 -27.35 -65.78
CA ASP A 19 27.04 -28.70 -65.32
C ASP A 19 28.48 -29.14 -65.61
N VAL A 20 28.97 -30.18 -64.90
CA VAL A 20 29.20 -31.54 -65.44
C VAL A 20 29.54 -32.54 -64.32
N SER A 21 29.20 -33.81 -64.49
CA SER A 21 29.22 -34.90 -63.49
C SER A 21 30.45 -35.83 -63.60
N PHE A 22 30.74 -36.62 -62.54
CA PHE A 22 30.48 -38.09 -62.57
C PHE A 22 30.77 -38.91 -61.29
N MET A 23 29.84 -39.85 -61.01
CA MET A 23 29.95 -41.23 -60.50
C MET A 23 30.68 -41.63 -59.20
N CYS A 24 29.95 -42.36 -58.33
CA CYS A 24 30.27 -43.75 -57.99
C CYS A 24 28.99 -44.58 -57.63
N SER A 25 29.10 -45.91 -57.58
CA SER A 25 28.12 -47.00 -57.29
C SER A 25 27.03 -46.74 -56.21
N GLY A 26 25.82 -47.36 -56.15
CA GLY A 26 25.22 -48.55 -56.83
C GLY A 26 25.36 -49.86 -56.01
N LEU A 27 24.41 -50.82 -55.88
CA LEU A 27 23.00 -51.07 -56.27
C LEU A 27 22.32 -51.90 -55.12
N ILE A 28 21.01 -52.05 -54.85
CA ILE A 28 19.70 -51.86 -55.54
C ILE A 28 19.19 -53.08 -56.37
N ASN A 29 18.41 -54.02 -55.77
CA ASN A 29 17.34 -54.91 -56.35
C ASN A 29 16.98 -56.13 -55.44
N LYS A 30 15.79 -56.80 -55.47
CA LYS A 30 14.39 -56.44 -55.86
C LYS A 30 13.36 -57.57 -55.54
N ASN A 31 12.06 -57.22 -55.49
CA ASN A 31 10.86 -58.10 -55.59
C ASN A 31 10.58 -59.04 -54.38
N ILE A 32 9.38 -59.62 -54.14
CA ILE A 32 8.17 -59.94 -54.94
C ILE A 32 6.87 -59.54 -54.19
N MET A 33 5.72 -59.43 -54.90
CA MET A 33 4.39 -59.09 -54.35
C MET A 33 3.24 -59.91 -55.01
N LYS A 34 2.29 -60.49 -54.23
CA LYS A 34 0.84 -60.71 -54.57
C LYS A 34 0.04 -61.38 -53.42
N LYS A 35 -1.31 -61.49 -53.56
CA LYS A 35 -2.34 -61.64 -52.49
C LYS A 35 -3.15 -62.96 -52.55
N ILE A 36 -3.89 -63.31 -51.47
CA ILE A 36 -5.16 -64.14 -51.32
C ILE A 36 -5.16 -64.91 -49.96
N TYR A 37 -6.23 -65.14 -49.16
CA TYR A 37 -7.52 -64.44 -48.87
C TYR A 37 -8.16 -64.91 -47.53
N PHE A 38 -8.91 -64.01 -46.88
CA PHE A 38 -10.13 -64.12 -46.02
C PHE A 38 -10.50 -65.42 -45.24
N LEU A 39 -10.57 -65.36 -43.89
CA LEU A 39 -11.72 -65.78 -43.04
C LEU A 39 -11.64 -65.22 -41.59
N LEU A 40 -12.74 -65.26 -40.83
CA LEU A 40 -12.96 -64.75 -39.46
C LEU A 40 -12.21 -65.49 -38.33
N GLY A 41 -12.01 -64.81 -37.18
CA GLY A 41 -11.83 -65.47 -35.87
C GLY A 41 -11.26 -64.57 -34.75
N LEU A 42 -12.13 -64.11 -33.84
CA LEU A 42 -11.88 -63.46 -32.53
C LEU A 42 -10.43 -63.01 -32.18
N LEU A 43 -10.27 -61.70 -31.94
CA LEU A 43 -9.44 -61.21 -30.84
C LEU A 43 -10.29 -60.32 -29.93
N VAL A 44 -10.62 -60.81 -28.74
CA VAL A 44 -11.20 -59.98 -27.67
C VAL A 44 -10.02 -59.29 -26.99
N LEU A 45 -9.91 -57.97 -27.15
CA LEU A 45 -9.00 -57.15 -26.36
C LEU A 45 -9.81 -56.12 -25.58
N SER A 46 -9.50 -56.02 -24.29
CA SER A 46 -10.29 -55.38 -23.23
C SER A 46 -10.38 -53.85 -23.33
N GLY A 47 -11.56 -53.34 -22.98
CA GLY A 47 -11.70 -52.13 -22.17
C GLY A 47 -11.39 -50.78 -22.83
N VAL A 48 -12.35 -50.23 -23.57
CA VAL A 48 -12.45 -48.76 -23.74
C VAL A 48 -13.07 -48.16 -22.47
N GLY A 49 -12.35 -47.26 -21.83
CA GLY A 49 -12.84 -46.49 -20.68
C GLY A 49 -13.58 -45.24 -21.16
N PHE A 50 -14.91 -45.24 -21.05
CA PHE A 50 -15.79 -44.20 -21.62
C PHE A 50 -16.10 -43.03 -20.68
N GLY A 51 -15.37 -42.88 -19.56
CA GLY A 51 -15.61 -41.80 -18.60
C GLY A 51 -15.47 -40.41 -19.23
N GLN A 52 -14.31 -40.09 -19.82
CA GLN A 52 -14.04 -38.77 -20.40
C GLN A 52 -14.23 -38.75 -21.93
N GLY A 53 -14.51 -37.57 -22.48
CA GLY A 53 -14.64 -37.41 -23.93
C GLY A 53 -14.67 -35.97 -24.45
N LEU A 54 -14.74 -35.89 -25.78
CA LEU A 54 -14.79 -34.70 -26.62
C LEU A 54 -15.82 -34.97 -27.73
N GLU A 55 -16.51 -33.93 -28.18
CA GLU A 55 -17.17 -33.86 -29.47
C GLU A 55 -16.84 -32.51 -30.14
N ASP A 56 -16.10 -32.58 -31.24
CA ASP A 56 -15.58 -31.43 -32.00
C ASP A 56 -16.36 -31.19 -33.32
N PHE A 57 -17.50 -31.85 -33.49
CA PHE A 57 -18.40 -31.75 -34.64
C PHE A 57 -17.75 -32.01 -36.03
N THR A 58 -16.52 -32.51 -36.10
CA THR A 58 -15.81 -32.84 -37.36
C THR A 58 -16.62 -33.79 -38.27
N ASN A 59 -17.36 -34.71 -37.66
CA ASN A 59 -18.19 -35.69 -38.36
C ASN A 59 -19.64 -35.23 -38.60
N SER A 60 -19.99 -33.99 -38.25
CA SER A 60 -21.35 -33.44 -38.37
C SER A 60 -21.83 -33.38 -39.82
N ASN A 61 -22.97 -34.01 -40.09
CA ASN A 61 -23.61 -34.03 -41.41
C ASN A 61 -24.64 -32.91 -41.61
N ALA A 62 -24.65 -31.90 -40.72
CA ALA A 62 -25.62 -30.81 -40.75
C ALA A 62 -25.49 -29.93 -42.01
N THR A 63 -26.62 -29.61 -42.64
CA THR A 63 -26.68 -28.83 -43.89
C THR A 63 -27.01 -27.36 -43.62
N SER A 64 -27.21 -26.55 -44.66
CA SER A 64 -27.71 -25.18 -44.53
C SER A 64 -29.22 -25.08 -44.20
N SER A 65 -29.94 -26.20 -44.19
CA SER A 65 -31.34 -26.30 -43.76
C SER A 65 -31.43 -26.80 -42.32
N TYR A 66 -32.37 -26.23 -41.54
CA TYR A 66 -32.72 -26.77 -40.23
C TYR A 66 -33.43 -28.12 -40.40
N ALA A 67 -32.92 -29.15 -39.74
CA ALA A 67 -33.43 -30.51 -39.79
C ALA A 67 -33.24 -31.23 -38.46
N ASP A 68 -33.82 -32.41 -38.35
CA ASP A 68 -33.55 -33.39 -37.30
C ASP A 68 -32.70 -34.51 -37.92
N ASN A 69 -31.60 -34.90 -37.28
CA ASN A 69 -30.76 -36.00 -37.76
C ASN A 69 -29.85 -36.55 -36.63
N ASN A 70 -28.97 -37.48 -36.99
CA ASN A 70 -27.82 -37.89 -36.18
C ASN A 70 -26.55 -38.00 -37.01
N PHE A 71 -25.41 -38.01 -36.35
CA PHE A 71 -24.10 -38.38 -36.91
C PHE A 71 -23.30 -39.16 -35.87
N VAL A 72 -22.31 -39.95 -36.31
CA VAL A 72 -21.38 -40.61 -35.39
C VAL A 72 -20.21 -39.66 -35.16
N GLY A 73 -20.11 -39.16 -33.94
CA GLY A 73 -19.09 -38.24 -33.49
C GLY A 73 -17.79 -38.95 -33.07
N GLN A 74 -17.03 -38.30 -32.20
CA GLN A 74 -15.76 -38.82 -31.71
C GLN A 74 -15.96 -40.00 -30.75
N ASN A 75 -14.93 -40.83 -30.62
CA ASN A 75 -14.95 -42.12 -29.90
C ASN A 75 -16.07 -43.10 -30.34
N GLY A 76 -16.73 -42.85 -31.47
CA GLY A 76 -17.86 -43.64 -31.96
C GLY A 76 -19.21 -43.32 -31.32
N ILE A 77 -19.30 -42.24 -30.55
CA ILE A 77 -20.54 -41.81 -29.87
C ILE A 77 -21.48 -41.17 -30.90
N THR A 78 -22.70 -41.70 -31.02
CA THR A 78 -23.74 -41.11 -31.86
C THR A 78 -24.29 -39.85 -31.20
N TRP A 79 -24.30 -38.74 -31.94
CA TRP A 79 -24.94 -37.49 -31.52
C TRP A 79 -26.17 -37.20 -32.37
N TYR A 80 -27.26 -36.88 -31.71
CA TYR A 80 -28.55 -36.51 -32.29
C TYR A 80 -28.73 -34.99 -32.20
N TYR A 81 -29.32 -34.40 -33.23
CA TYR A 81 -29.73 -32.99 -33.21
C TYR A 81 -31.16 -32.81 -33.69
N VAL A 82 -31.85 -31.82 -33.10
CA VAL A 82 -33.24 -31.45 -33.42
C VAL A 82 -33.27 -30.01 -33.89
N ALA A 83 -34.04 -29.75 -34.95
CA ALA A 83 -34.27 -28.45 -35.58
C ALA A 83 -32.99 -27.62 -35.75
N SER A 84 -31.87 -28.26 -36.12
CA SER A 84 -30.52 -27.67 -36.13
C SER A 84 -29.89 -27.74 -37.52
N ARG A 85 -28.82 -26.97 -37.74
CA ARG A 85 -28.14 -26.80 -39.04
C ARG A 85 -26.64 -26.57 -38.86
N ASN A 86 -25.89 -26.45 -39.95
CA ASN A 86 -24.49 -26.04 -39.87
C ASN A 86 -24.31 -24.62 -39.32
N ALA A 87 -23.14 -24.34 -38.75
CA ALA A 87 -22.63 -23.03 -38.31
C ALA A 87 -22.49 -21.96 -39.43
N ASN A 88 -23.18 -22.14 -40.56
CA ASN A 88 -23.30 -21.17 -41.66
C ASN A 88 -21.96 -20.65 -42.22
N GLY A 89 -20.88 -21.44 -42.11
CA GLY A 89 -19.55 -21.11 -42.67
C GLY A 89 -18.88 -19.90 -42.03
N ASP A 90 -19.11 -19.65 -40.73
CA ASP A 90 -18.67 -18.46 -39.99
C ASP A 90 -18.94 -17.12 -40.73
N ALA A 91 -20.09 -17.02 -41.39
CA ALA A 91 -20.44 -15.82 -42.19
C ALA A 91 -20.64 -14.52 -41.36
N ASN A 92 -20.45 -14.56 -40.05
CA ASN A 92 -20.40 -13.42 -39.15
C ASN A 92 -19.01 -13.17 -38.53
N GLY A 93 -17.98 -13.98 -38.83
CA GLY A 93 -16.60 -13.74 -38.42
C GLY A 93 -16.38 -13.89 -36.91
N SER A 94 -17.01 -14.89 -36.30
CA SER A 94 -16.86 -15.22 -34.87
C SER A 94 -15.55 -15.97 -34.55
N GLY A 95 -14.86 -16.50 -35.57
CA GLY A 95 -13.61 -17.24 -35.38
C GLY A 95 -13.80 -18.70 -34.93
N ILE A 96 -15.03 -19.20 -34.95
CA ILE A 96 -15.40 -20.60 -34.66
C ILE A 96 -14.69 -21.58 -35.59
N THR A 97 -14.36 -22.78 -35.07
CA THR A 97 -13.88 -23.90 -35.88
C THR A 97 -15.04 -24.47 -36.72
N LEU A 98 -14.73 -25.15 -37.83
CA LEU A 98 -15.75 -25.73 -38.71
C LEU A 98 -15.35 -27.16 -39.10
N PRO A 99 -16.31 -28.11 -39.13
CA PRO A 99 -17.76 -27.94 -38.94
C PRO A 99 -18.18 -27.80 -37.47
N ALA A 100 -19.18 -26.95 -37.21
CA ALA A 100 -19.85 -26.80 -35.90
C ALA A 100 -21.39 -26.74 -36.07
N LEU A 101 -22.15 -26.92 -34.99
CA LEU A 101 -23.60 -27.11 -35.02
C LEU A 101 -24.38 -25.89 -34.51
N MET A 102 -25.33 -25.38 -35.29
CA MET A 102 -26.19 -24.25 -34.95
C MET A 102 -27.60 -24.71 -34.57
N LEU A 103 -27.98 -24.47 -33.32
CA LEU A 103 -29.32 -24.60 -32.78
C LEU A 103 -30.19 -23.39 -33.22
N ARG A 104 -31.53 -23.52 -33.15
CA ARG A 104 -32.47 -22.63 -33.85
C ARG A 104 -33.26 -21.67 -32.97
N ARG A 105 -33.86 -22.19 -31.89
CA ARG A 105 -34.66 -21.49 -30.86
C ARG A 105 -35.39 -22.51 -29.98
N SER A 106 -35.69 -22.12 -28.75
CA SER A 106 -36.57 -22.83 -27.82
C SER A 106 -37.94 -23.15 -28.39
N SER A 107 -38.56 -22.25 -29.17
CA SER A 107 -39.85 -22.50 -29.84
C SER A 107 -39.78 -23.44 -31.05
N SER A 108 -38.64 -24.09 -31.29
CA SER A 108 -38.48 -25.26 -32.16
C SER A 108 -37.88 -26.46 -31.40
N SER A 109 -37.77 -26.37 -30.07
CA SER A 109 -37.14 -27.37 -29.19
C SER A 109 -35.76 -27.83 -29.68
N SER A 110 -34.99 -26.93 -30.28
CA SER A 110 -33.71 -27.26 -30.92
C SER A 110 -32.63 -27.54 -29.87
N LYS A 111 -31.99 -28.69 -30.03
CA LYS A 111 -31.05 -29.26 -29.08
C LYS A 111 -30.04 -30.16 -29.78
N VAL A 112 -28.94 -30.45 -29.09
CA VAL A 112 -28.02 -31.57 -29.40
C VAL A 112 -27.95 -32.50 -28.19
N TYR A 113 -27.87 -33.81 -28.40
CA TYR A 113 -27.71 -34.80 -27.33
C TYR A 113 -26.99 -36.06 -27.78
N SER A 114 -26.27 -36.69 -26.87
CA SER A 114 -25.56 -37.95 -27.12
C SER A 114 -26.52 -39.15 -27.13
N GLU A 115 -26.07 -40.30 -27.64
CA GLU A 115 -26.58 -41.58 -27.17
C GLU A 115 -26.16 -41.85 -25.71
N THR A 116 -26.49 -43.04 -25.18
CA THR A 116 -26.12 -43.41 -23.81
C THR A 116 -24.62 -43.68 -23.70
N ILE A 117 -23.90 -42.74 -23.08
CA ILE A 117 -22.48 -42.86 -22.75
C ILE A 117 -22.35 -43.66 -21.43
N PRO A 118 -21.63 -44.80 -21.40
CA PRO A 118 -21.35 -45.52 -20.16
C PRO A 118 -20.11 -44.95 -19.45
N GLY A 119 -20.02 -45.09 -18.13
CA GLY A 119 -18.85 -44.64 -17.34
C GLY A 119 -19.02 -43.29 -16.63
N GLY A 120 -20.20 -42.67 -16.76
CA GLY A 120 -20.59 -41.47 -16.02
C GLY A 120 -19.90 -40.17 -16.46
N ILE A 121 -20.17 -39.10 -15.71
CA ILE A 121 -19.62 -37.75 -15.94
C ILE A 121 -19.22 -37.09 -14.62
N GLY A 122 -18.07 -36.42 -14.60
CA GLY A 122 -17.60 -35.57 -13.50
C GLY A 122 -17.94 -34.10 -13.75
N ASN A 123 -17.28 -33.50 -14.74
CA ASN A 123 -17.44 -32.10 -15.17
C ASN A 123 -17.77 -32.04 -16.68
N PHE A 124 -18.32 -30.91 -17.13
CA PHE A 124 -18.71 -30.63 -18.51
C PHE A 124 -18.20 -29.26 -18.97
N SER A 125 -17.87 -29.13 -20.26
CA SER A 125 -17.81 -27.82 -20.92
C SER A 125 -18.28 -27.84 -22.37
N VAL A 126 -18.63 -26.67 -22.91
CA VAL A 126 -18.94 -26.44 -24.33
C VAL A 126 -18.59 -25.01 -24.72
N LYS A 127 -18.15 -24.80 -25.96
CA LYS A 127 -18.02 -23.45 -26.54
C LYS A 127 -19.30 -23.02 -27.21
N LEU A 128 -19.67 -21.76 -26.99
CA LEU A 128 -20.86 -21.12 -27.50
C LEU A 128 -20.49 -19.91 -28.35
N TYR A 129 -21.08 -19.82 -29.54
CA TYR A 129 -20.87 -18.69 -30.45
C TYR A 129 -22.19 -18.15 -30.98
N LYS A 130 -22.13 -16.92 -31.49
CA LYS A 130 -23.30 -16.20 -31.98
C LYS A 130 -23.74 -16.71 -33.34
N GLY A 131 -24.96 -17.25 -33.42
CA GLY A 131 -25.59 -17.56 -34.70
C GLY A 131 -26.13 -16.29 -35.37
N PHE A 132 -25.63 -16.03 -36.58
CA PHE A 132 -25.94 -14.85 -37.43
C PHE A 132 -25.64 -13.48 -36.77
N THR A 133 -25.89 -12.40 -37.51
CA THR A 133 -25.60 -11.02 -37.09
C THR A 133 -26.73 -10.34 -36.31
N GLY A 134 -27.93 -10.94 -36.24
CA GLY A 134 -29.09 -10.36 -35.56
C GLY A 134 -28.91 -10.26 -34.03
N SER A 135 -29.46 -9.20 -33.44
CA SER A 135 -29.39 -8.93 -32.00
C SER A 135 -30.40 -9.71 -31.15
N GLY A 136 -30.20 -9.71 -29.84
CA GLY A 136 -30.95 -10.43 -28.81
C GLY A 136 -30.18 -11.64 -28.27
N ASN A 137 -30.27 -11.87 -26.96
CA ASN A 137 -29.43 -12.83 -26.25
C ASN A 137 -29.62 -14.28 -26.73
N ARG A 138 -28.50 -15.03 -26.68
CA ARG A 138 -28.37 -16.48 -26.80
C ARG A 138 -27.97 -17.06 -25.46
N GLN A 139 -28.43 -18.26 -25.17
CA GLN A 139 -28.21 -18.96 -23.91
C GLN A 139 -28.58 -20.44 -24.12
N VAL A 140 -27.88 -21.34 -23.45
CA VAL A 140 -28.21 -22.78 -23.45
C VAL A 140 -28.45 -23.28 -22.03
N GLU A 141 -29.11 -24.43 -21.93
CA GLU A 141 -29.27 -25.18 -20.68
C GLU A 141 -28.66 -26.59 -20.84
N LEU A 142 -27.85 -27.01 -19.88
CA LEU A 142 -27.27 -28.35 -19.80
C LEU A 142 -28.26 -29.29 -19.12
N PHE A 143 -28.48 -30.45 -19.72
CA PHE A 143 -29.18 -31.57 -19.09
C PHE A 143 -28.32 -32.83 -19.12
N ILE A 144 -28.33 -33.58 -18.01
CA ILE A 144 -27.78 -34.93 -17.92
C ILE A 144 -28.89 -35.86 -17.46
N ASN A 145 -29.20 -36.91 -18.22
CA ASN A 145 -30.29 -37.84 -17.92
C ASN A 145 -31.64 -37.13 -17.63
N ASP A 146 -32.01 -36.17 -18.48
CA ASP A 146 -33.18 -35.29 -18.36
C ASP A 146 -33.21 -34.32 -17.16
N VAL A 147 -32.25 -34.38 -16.23
CA VAL A 147 -32.09 -33.44 -15.10
C VAL A 147 -31.30 -32.21 -15.56
N SER A 148 -31.77 -31.00 -15.24
CA SER A 148 -31.04 -29.76 -15.54
C SER A 148 -29.85 -29.57 -14.60
N TYR A 149 -28.72 -29.15 -15.17
CA TYR A 149 -27.47 -28.83 -14.48
C TYR A 149 -27.07 -27.36 -14.65
N GLY A 150 -27.99 -26.51 -15.09
CA GLY A 150 -27.82 -25.06 -15.16
C GLY A 150 -27.71 -24.49 -16.58
N THR A 151 -27.69 -23.16 -16.65
CA THR A 151 -27.70 -22.39 -17.90
C THR A 151 -26.40 -21.63 -18.10
N SER A 152 -25.97 -21.46 -19.36
CA SER A 152 -24.87 -20.56 -19.71
C SER A 152 -25.18 -19.11 -19.31
N THR A 153 -24.15 -18.25 -19.32
CA THR A 153 -24.38 -16.80 -19.37
C THR A 153 -25.14 -16.42 -20.64
N PRO A 154 -26.06 -15.41 -20.60
CA PRO A 154 -26.69 -14.89 -21.81
C PRO A 154 -25.76 -13.94 -22.58
N PHE A 155 -25.64 -14.09 -23.90
CA PHE A 155 -24.71 -13.28 -24.73
C PHE A 155 -25.30 -12.81 -26.09
N ASP A 156 -24.79 -11.68 -26.61
CA ASP A 156 -25.17 -11.13 -27.94
C ASP A 156 -24.01 -10.44 -28.69
N ASP A 157 -22.77 -10.64 -28.24
CA ASP A 157 -21.54 -10.27 -28.97
C ASP A 157 -21.06 -11.44 -29.87
N PHE A 158 -19.92 -11.27 -30.54
CA PHE A 158 -19.39 -12.23 -31.52
C PHE A 158 -18.21 -13.08 -31.01
N ASN A 159 -17.87 -13.00 -29.72
CA ASN A 159 -16.74 -13.74 -29.16
C ASN A 159 -17.07 -15.23 -28.93
N GLU A 160 -16.05 -16.00 -28.56
CA GLU A 160 -16.20 -17.32 -27.94
C GLU A 160 -16.71 -17.15 -26.49
N HIS A 161 -17.75 -17.89 -26.11
CA HIS A 161 -18.24 -18.00 -24.74
C HIS A 161 -18.10 -19.44 -24.26
N LEU A 162 -17.20 -19.69 -23.30
CA LEU A 162 -17.07 -21.00 -22.68
C LEU A 162 -18.13 -21.17 -21.58
N PHE A 163 -18.92 -22.24 -21.65
CA PHE A 163 -19.84 -22.65 -20.59
C PHE A 163 -19.32 -23.92 -19.94
N THR A 164 -19.00 -23.86 -18.64
CA THR A 164 -18.59 -25.00 -17.81
C THR A 164 -19.66 -25.35 -16.78
N VAL A 165 -19.73 -26.62 -16.40
CA VAL A 165 -20.43 -27.09 -15.20
C VAL A 165 -19.57 -28.17 -14.54
N ASP A 166 -19.09 -27.88 -13.34
CA ASP A 166 -18.25 -28.78 -12.54
C ASP A 166 -19.07 -29.52 -11.47
N ASN A 167 -18.56 -30.66 -10.98
CA ASN A 167 -19.17 -31.47 -9.92
C ASN A 167 -20.56 -32.07 -10.25
N ILE A 168 -20.80 -32.41 -11.51
CA ILE A 168 -22.01 -33.13 -11.97
C ILE A 168 -22.07 -34.52 -11.34
N ASN A 169 -20.92 -35.23 -11.33
CA ASN A 169 -20.65 -36.46 -10.60
C ASN A 169 -21.75 -37.55 -10.68
N ILE A 170 -22.30 -37.79 -11.89
CA ILE A 170 -23.25 -38.88 -12.13
C ILE A 170 -22.49 -40.14 -12.57
N SER A 171 -22.61 -41.22 -11.80
CA SER A 171 -22.08 -42.55 -12.16
C SER A 171 -22.93 -43.30 -13.19
N GLY A 172 -22.33 -44.30 -13.85
CA GLY A 172 -23.06 -45.27 -14.66
C GLY A 172 -23.34 -44.80 -16.09
N ASN A 173 -24.60 -44.81 -16.51
CA ASN A 173 -25.00 -44.47 -17.88
C ASN A 173 -25.56 -43.04 -17.93
N VAL A 174 -25.05 -42.21 -18.84
CA VAL A 174 -25.43 -40.81 -18.99
C VAL A 174 -25.78 -40.43 -20.43
N VAL A 175 -26.75 -39.55 -20.58
CA VAL A 175 -27.04 -38.82 -21.83
C VAL A 175 -26.77 -37.35 -21.58
N ILE A 176 -25.80 -36.78 -22.31
CA ILE A 176 -25.47 -35.35 -22.28
C ILE A 176 -26.37 -34.64 -23.29
N ARG A 177 -27.00 -33.53 -22.90
CA ARG A 177 -27.89 -32.75 -23.77
C ARG A 177 -27.76 -31.25 -23.54
N ILE A 178 -27.82 -30.49 -24.63
CA ILE A 178 -27.79 -29.03 -24.64
C ILE A 178 -29.01 -28.52 -25.41
N ASP A 179 -29.88 -27.75 -24.75
CA ASP A 179 -31.05 -27.12 -25.35
C ASP A 179 -30.82 -25.61 -25.55
N ASP A 180 -31.21 -25.05 -26.71
CA ASP A 180 -31.30 -23.59 -26.91
C ASP A 180 -32.58 -23.06 -26.26
N ILE A 181 -32.42 -22.31 -25.16
CA ILE A 181 -33.55 -21.79 -24.37
C ILE A 181 -34.05 -20.41 -24.86
N THR A 182 -33.47 -19.86 -25.93
CA THR A 182 -33.76 -18.49 -26.40
C THR A 182 -34.53 -18.43 -27.72
N SER A 183 -34.80 -17.23 -28.22
CA SER A 183 -35.40 -17.03 -29.56
C SER A 183 -34.36 -16.90 -30.69
N LYS A 184 -33.07 -17.10 -30.38
CA LYS A 184 -31.93 -16.64 -31.18
C LYS A 184 -30.95 -17.80 -31.37
N GLN A 185 -30.45 -17.92 -32.59
CA GLN A 185 -29.62 -19.05 -32.98
C GLN A 185 -28.30 -19.03 -32.22
N VAL A 186 -28.03 -20.07 -31.43
CA VAL A 186 -26.73 -20.32 -30.79
C VAL A 186 -25.98 -21.39 -31.58
N ILE A 187 -24.67 -21.24 -31.71
CA ILE A 187 -23.78 -22.28 -32.24
C ILE A 187 -23.08 -22.95 -31.06
N VAL A 188 -23.05 -24.27 -31.06
CA VAL A 188 -22.32 -25.10 -30.09
C VAL A 188 -21.15 -25.78 -30.80
N ASP A 189 -20.01 -25.83 -30.12
CA ASP A 189 -18.76 -26.42 -30.60
C ASP A 189 -17.91 -26.94 -29.41
N ASP A 190 -16.92 -27.78 -29.66
CA ASP A 190 -16.00 -28.36 -28.65
C ASP A 190 -16.69 -28.76 -27.32
N ILE A 191 -17.65 -29.71 -27.36
CA ILE A 191 -18.23 -30.28 -26.14
C ILE A 191 -17.17 -31.18 -25.49
N THR A 192 -16.86 -31.00 -24.21
CA THR A 192 -15.99 -31.92 -23.46
C THR A 192 -16.60 -32.35 -22.14
N TRP A 193 -16.17 -33.51 -21.64
CA TRP A 193 -16.51 -33.96 -20.30
C TRP A 193 -15.42 -34.83 -19.67
N THR A 194 -15.33 -34.78 -18.35
CA THR A 194 -14.49 -35.70 -17.57
C THR A 194 -15.32 -36.89 -17.09
N GLY A 195 -14.67 -38.02 -16.79
CA GLY A 195 -15.36 -39.20 -16.26
C GLY A 195 -15.85 -39.02 -14.83
N PHE A 196 -16.80 -39.87 -14.44
CA PHE A 196 -17.17 -40.01 -13.04
C PHE A 196 -15.98 -40.58 -12.25
N GLY A 197 -15.26 -39.70 -11.57
CA GLY A 197 -14.66 -40.04 -10.28
C GLY A 197 -15.78 -40.06 -9.23
N ALA A 198 -15.70 -40.98 -8.27
CA ALA A 198 -16.49 -40.84 -7.07
C ALA A 198 -15.97 -39.61 -6.32
N SER A 199 -16.77 -38.56 -6.19
CA SER A 199 -16.42 -37.44 -5.32
C SER A 199 -16.38 -37.95 -3.88
N GLY A 200 -15.29 -37.65 -3.18
CA GLY A 200 -15.30 -37.70 -1.72
C GLY A 200 -16.25 -36.65 -1.11
N PRO A 201 -16.20 -36.48 0.21
CA PRO A 201 -17.13 -35.60 0.94
C PRO A 201 -17.00 -34.12 0.57
N ASP A 202 -17.98 -33.32 0.97
CA ASP A 202 -17.91 -31.85 0.87
C ASP A 202 -16.70 -31.31 1.67
N ASN A 203 -16.11 -30.21 1.18
CA ASN A 203 -15.02 -29.53 1.88
C ASN A 203 -15.43 -29.06 3.28
N PRO A 204 -14.49 -28.99 4.25
CA PRO A 204 -14.73 -28.26 5.48
C PRO A 204 -14.92 -26.77 5.15
N THR A 205 -15.84 -26.10 5.85
CA THR A 205 -16.05 -24.65 5.72
C THR A 205 -15.32 -23.90 6.81
N ASP A 206 -15.23 -22.57 6.68
CA ASP A 206 -14.68 -21.70 7.73
C ASP A 206 -13.25 -22.09 8.16
N PHE A 207 -12.46 -22.66 7.24
CA PHE A 207 -11.07 -23.00 7.47
C PHE A 207 -10.26 -21.71 7.61
N VAL A 208 -9.73 -21.49 8.81
CA VAL A 208 -8.97 -20.29 9.18
C VAL A 208 -7.71 -20.70 9.92
N SER A 209 -6.61 -20.07 9.53
CA SER A 209 -5.29 -20.15 10.15
C SER A 209 -4.93 -18.79 10.78
N ALA A 210 -4.53 -18.81 12.03
CA ALA A 210 -4.22 -17.60 12.80
C ALA A 210 -2.88 -17.75 13.51
N ALA A 211 -1.92 -16.88 13.21
CA ALA A 211 -0.69 -16.80 14.00
C ALA A 211 -1.01 -16.32 15.42
N VAL A 212 -0.51 -17.07 16.42
CA VAL A 212 -0.71 -16.77 17.85
C VAL A 212 0.60 -16.57 18.58
N SER A 213 1.73 -16.97 18.00
CA SER A 213 3.08 -16.64 18.48
C SER A 213 4.10 -16.59 17.34
N THR A 214 5.37 -16.39 17.69
CA THR A 214 6.50 -16.51 16.76
C THR A 214 6.78 -17.95 16.31
N THR A 215 6.15 -18.96 16.92
CA THR A 215 6.39 -20.39 16.62
C THR A 215 5.12 -21.23 16.51
N GLU A 216 3.94 -20.61 16.48
CA GLU A 216 2.64 -21.30 16.51
C GLU A 216 1.59 -20.59 15.64
N ILE A 217 0.91 -21.39 14.81
CA ILE A 217 -0.29 -21.00 14.06
C ILE A 217 -1.42 -21.96 14.45
N ASP A 218 -2.53 -21.40 14.92
CA ASP A 218 -3.74 -22.13 15.27
C ASP A 218 -4.65 -22.25 14.04
N LEU A 219 -5.05 -23.48 13.75
CA LEU A 219 -5.94 -23.84 12.64
C LEU A 219 -7.32 -24.18 13.19
N SER A 220 -8.39 -23.74 12.55
CA SER A 220 -9.78 -24.05 12.92
C SER A 220 -10.67 -24.21 11.70
N TRP A 221 -11.75 -24.98 11.81
CA TRP A 221 -12.70 -25.24 10.72
C TRP A 221 -14.05 -25.77 11.22
N THR A 222 -15.07 -25.62 10.36
CA THR A 222 -16.35 -26.34 10.44
C THR A 222 -16.25 -27.62 9.61
N GLN A 223 -16.59 -28.78 10.19
CA GLN A 223 -16.65 -30.06 9.47
C GLN A 223 -17.73 -30.08 8.38
N SER A 224 -17.62 -31.00 7.43
CA SER A 224 -18.69 -31.30 6.47
C SER A 224 -20.02 -31.67 7.16
N GLY A 225 -21.13 -31.58 6.42
CA GLY A 225 -22.46 -31.91 6.94
C GLY A 225 -22.66 -33.35 7.42
N ASN A 226 -21.73 -34.27 7.12
CA ASN A 226 -21.78 -35.67 7.57
C ASN A 226 -20.93 -35.94 8.83
N SER A 227 -20.23 -34.93 9.36
CA SER A 227 -19.22 -35.09 10.43
C SER A 227 -18.05 -35.98 10.01
N ASP A 228 -17.60 -35.84 8.75
CA ASP A 228 -16.40 -36.52 8.23
C ASP A 228 -15.14 -36.09 9.00
N ASP A 229 -14.09 -36.91 8.97
CA ASP A 229 -12.78 -36.54 9.52
C ASP A 229 -12.15 -35.45 8.64
N VAL A 230 -11.32 -34.58 9.23
CA VAL A 230 -10.61 -33.54 8.48
C VAL A 230 -9.11 -33.82 8.51
N MET A 231 -8.52 -33.90 7.33
CA MET A 231 -7.08 -33.99 7.10
C MET A 231 -6.54 -32.60 6.77
N VAL A 232 -5.47 -32.16 7.43
CA VAL A 232 -4.79 -30.89 7.16
C VAL A 232 -3.32 -31.15 6.85
N ALA A 233 -2.83 -30.52 5.78
CA ALA A 233 -1.42 -30.46 5.41
C ALA A 233 -0.94 -29.00 5.33
N TRP A 234 0.36 -28.81 5.47
CA TRP A 234 1.03 -27.52 5.21
C TRP A 234 2.04 -27.62 4.07
N SER A 235 2.38 -26.50 3.46
CA SER A 235 3.53 -26.35 2.56
C SER A 235 4.24 -25.02 2.79
N SER A 236 5.54 -24.97 2.47
CA SER A 236 6.36 -23.75 2.43
C SER A 236 6.26 -22.97 1.12
N ASP A 237 5.65 -23.54 0.08
CA ASP A 237 5.60 -22.98 -1.28
C ASP A 237 4.20 -22.93 -1.90
N GLY A 238 3.16 -23.23 -1.12
CA GLY A 238 1.77 -23.28 -1.57
C GLY A 238 1.40 -24.47 -2.47
N THR A 239 2.36 -25.34 -2.82
CA THR A 239 2.06 -26.53 -3.62
C THR A 239 1.47 -27.64 -2.77
N PHE A 240 0.32 -28.16 -3.22
CA PHE A 240 -0.38 -29.28 -2.60
C PHE A 240 -0.71 -30.33 -3.66
N GLY A 241 -0.39 -31.58 -3.36
CA GLY A 241 -0.85 -32.71 -4.14
C GLY A 241 -2.34 -32.97 -3.97
N ILE A 242 -2.85 -33.93 -4.74
CA ILE A 242 -4.20 -34.47 -4.56
C ILE A 242 -4.07 -35.75 -3.72
N PRO A 243 -4.74 -35.85 -2.55
CA PRO A 243 -4.81 -37.09 -1.80
C PRO A 243 -5.39 -38.22 -2.65
N ALA A 244 -4.82 -39.43 -2.56
CA ALA A 244 -5.30 -40.57 -3.33
C ALA A 244 -6.40 -41.32 -2.56
N ASP A 245 -7.59 -41.42 -3.14
CA ASP A 245 -8.70 -42.18 -2.55
C ASP A 245 -8.30 -43.64 -2.25
N GLY A 246 -8.80 -44.18 -1.14
CA GLY A 246 -8.39 -45.49 -0.63
C GLY A 246 -7.02 -45.50 0.08
N THR A 247 -6.33 -44.36 0.18
CA THR A 247 -5.05 -44.23 0.89
C THR A 247 -5.24 -43.52 2.23
N SER A 248 -4.95 -44.19 3.34
CA SER A 248 -4.94 -43.55 4.66
C SER A 248 -3.64 -42.77 4.88
N TYR A 249 -3.74 -41.47 5.13
CA TYR A 249 -2.61 -40.62 5.51
C TYR A 249 -2.59 -40.35 7.03
N ALA A 250 -1.39 -40.26 7.60
CA ALA A 250 -1.14 -39.86 8.98
C ALA A 250 -0.22 -38.63 9.06
N ALA A 251 -0.13 -38.00 10.24
CA ALA A 251 0.79 -36.88 10.46
C ALA A 251 2.24 -37.26 10.14
N GLY A 252 2.96 -36.37 9.46
CA GLY A 252 4.29 -36.59 8.90
C GLY A 252 4.31 -37.31 7.54
N ASN A 253 3.17 -37.61 6.92
CA ASN A 253 3.11 -38.14 5.54
C ASN A 253 3.11 -37.02 4.50
N THR A 254 3.84 -37.22 3.40
CA THR A 254 3.85 -36.30 2.24
C THR A 254 2.80 -36.70 1.22
N ILE A 255 2.04 -35.74 0.69
CA ILE A 255 1.07 -36.00 -0.39
C ILE A 255 1.78 -35.93 -1.74
N ALA A 256 1.40 -36.81 -2.68
CA ALA A 256 2.00 -36.87 -4.01
C ALA A 256 1.65 -35.61 -4.83
N GLY A 257 2.64 -34.71 -4.99
CA GLY A 257 2.49 -33.42 -5.67
C GLY A 257 2.69 -32.19 -4.78
N GLY A 258 2.88 -32.36 -3.46
CA GLY A 258 3.19 -31.27 -2.53
C GLY A 258 2.43 -31.39 -1.21
N GLY A 259 2.96 -30.74 -0.16
CA GLY A 259 2.36 -30.70 1.18
C GLY A 259 2.69 -31.88 2.10
N THR A 260 2.79 -31.58 3.41
CA THR A 260 3.01 -32.54 4.49
C THR A 260 1.84 -32.53 5.46
N VAL A 261 1.19 -33.67 5.67
CA VAL A 261 0.07 -33.86 6.59
C VAL A 261 0.53 -33.63 8.04
N ILE A 262 -0.22 -32.83 8.78
CA ILE A 262 0.00 -32.54 10.21
C ILE A 262 -1.18 -33.00 11.08
N TYR A 263 -2.37 -33.11 10.49
CA TYR A 263 -3.58 -33.52 11.18
C TYR A 263 -4.42 -34.45 10.30
N ASN A 264 -5.09 -35.45 10.89
CA ASN A 264 -6.13 -36.25 10.25
C ASN A 264 -6.99 -36.93 11.33
N ALA A 265 -8.13 -36.33 11.70
CA ALA A 265 -9.07 -36.84 12.69
C ALA A 265 -10.40 -36.04 12.72
N ASN A 266 -11.37 -36.50 13.53
CA ASN A 266 -12.72 -35.91 13.71
C ASN A 266 -12.78 -34.60 14.54
N GLY A 267 -11.73 -33.79 14.57
CA GLY A 267 -11.72 -32.51 15.31
C GLY A 267 -12.09 -31.31 14.46
N THR A 268 -12.14 -30.13 15.10
CA THR A 268 -12.46 -28.82 14.49
C THR A 268 -11.32 -27.80 14.60
N SER A 269 -10.16 -28.20 15.14
CA SER A 269 -8.98 -27.33 15.28
C SER A 269 -7.68 -28.11 15.47
N TYR A 270 -6.55 -27.45 15.20
CA TYR A 270 -5.20 -27.97 15.41
C TYR A 270 -4.16 -26.84 15.61
N ASN A 271 -3.33 -26.95 16.65
CA ASN A 271 -2.24 -26.02 16.95
C ASN A 271 -0.95 -26.47 16.26
N HIS A 272 -0.51 -25.77 15.20
CA HIS A 272 0.74 -26.08 14.51
C HIS A 272 1.92 -25.37 15.17
N THR A 273 2.58 -26.08 16.09
CA THR A 273 3.68 -25.59 16.93
C THR A 273 5.06 -25.92 16.38
N GLY A 274 6.08 -25.19 16.83
CA GLY A 274 7.49 -25.43 16.47
C GLY A 274 7.91 -24.80 15.13
N LEU A 275 7.18 -23.79 14.68
CA LEU A 275 7.41 -23.06 13.45
C LEU A 275 8.57 -22.06 13.57
N THR A 276 9.07 -21.61 12.42
CA THR A 276 10.08 -20.56 12.33
C THR A 276 9.43 -19.18 12.47
N PRO A 277 9.99 -18.23 13.25
CA PRO A 277 9.49 -16.84 13.32
C PRO A 277 9.48 -16.11 11.97
N GLY A 278 8.55 -15.17 11.81
CA GLY A 278 8.42 -14.31 10.62
C GLY A 278 8.24 -15.06 9.30
N THR A 279 7.78 -16.31 9.33
CA THR A 279 7.77 -17.23 8.19
C THR A 279 6.34 -17.51 7.72
N TYR A 280 6.14 -17.45 6.41
CA TYR A 280 4.86 -17.69 5.75
C TYR A 280 4.58 -19.20 5.63
N TYR A 281 3.38 -19.63 6.02
CA TYR A 281 2.95 -21.02 5.96
C TYR A 281 1.61 -21.14 5.24
N TYR A 282 1.59 -21.95 4.19
CA TYR A 282 0.37 -22.30 3.47
C TYR A 282 -0.24 -23.55 4.07
N TYR A 283 -1.57 -23.61 4.15
CA TYR A 283 -2.32 -24.78 4.62
C TYR A 283 -3.38 -25.21 3.61
N LYS A 284 -3.68 -26.51 3.60
CA LYS A 284 -4.82 -27.08 2.90
C LYS A 284 -5.52 -28.13 3.77
N ALA A 285 -6.84 -28.01 3.88
CA ALA A 285 -7.70 -28.91 4.63
C ALA A 285 -8.65 -29.65 3.68
N TRP A 286 -8.84 -30.94 3.91
CA TRP A 286 -9.73 -31.84 3.18
C TRP A 286 -10.64 -32.57 4.16
N SER A 287 -11.89 -32.80 3.78
CA SER A 287 -12.72 -33.81 4.45
C SER A 287 -12.34 -35.19 3.91
N VAL A 288 -12.41 -36.21 4.76
CA VAL A 288 -12.21 -37.62 4.39
C VAL A 288 -13.31 -38.50 4.97
N ASP A 289 -13.98 -39.26 4.11
CA ASP A 289 -15.12 -40.08 4.51
C ASP A 289 -14.69 -41.42 5.15
N GLY A 290 -15.66 -42.14 5.71
CA GLY A 290 -15.45 -43.48 6.28
C GLY A 290 -15.03 -44.57 5.28
N SER A 291 -14.88 -44.25 3.99
CA SER A 291 -14.33 -45.11 2.92
C SER A 291 -12.95 -44.63 2.44
N THR A 292 -12.38 -43.59 3.05
CA THR A 292 -11.13 -42.91 2.66
C THR A 292 -11.15 -42.29 1.26
N ASN A 293 -12.31 -41.75 0.84
CA ASN A 293 -12.39 -40.80 -0.27
C ASN A 293 -12.15 -39.37 0.24
N TYR A 294 -11.50 -38.51 -0.55
CA TYR A 294 -11.12 -37.16 -0.15
C TYR A 294 -11.89 -36.08 -0.91
N SER A 295 -12.12 -34.94 -0.25
CA SER A 295 -12.72 -33.76 -0.88
C SER A 295 -11.75 -33.07 -1.87
N SER A 296 -12.15 -31.97 -2.52
CA SER A 296 -11.21 -31.18 -3.36
C SER A 296 -10.20 -30.36 -2.53
N GLY A 297 -10.59 -30.07 -1.29
CA GLY A 297 -9.87 -29.35 -0.24
C GLY A 297 -9.96 -27.83 -0.35
N THR A 298 -9.97 -27.16 0.80
CA THR A 298 -9.95 -25.70 0.95
C THR A 298 -8.59 -25.24 1.49
N THR A 299 -8.15 -24.03 1.13
CA THR A 299 -6.83 -23.47 1.49
C THR A 299 -6.96 -22.20 2.30
N ASP A 300 -6.02 -22.00 3.23
CA ASP A 300 -5.80 -20.74 3.94
C ASP A 300 -4.31 -20.61 4.30
N ASP A 301 -3.84 -19.42 4.66
CA ASP A 301 -2.43 -19.19 4.98
C ASP A 301 -2.19 -18.11 6.04
N ALA A 302 -1.08 -18.25 6.76
CA ALA A 302 -0.70 -17.35 7.85
C ALA A 302 0.83 -17.22 7.98
N THR A 303 1.29 -16.06 8.46
CA THR A 303 2.70 -15.79 8.78
C THR A 303 2.88 -15.75 10.29
N THR A 304 3.80 -16.56 10.82
CA THR A 304 4.18 -16.48 12.25
C THR A 304 4.70 -15.10 12.60
N PHE A 305 4.51 -14.66 13.85
CA PHE A 305 5.05 -13.37 14.28
C PHE A 305 6.59 -13.36 14.14
N LYS A 306 7.15 -12.20 13.80
CA LYS A 306 8.59 -11.96 13.96
C LYS A 306 8.92 -11.85 15.46
N ASN A 307 10.18 -12.10 15.81
CA ASN A 307 10.72 -11.69 17.11
C ASN A 307 10.99 -10.18 17.14
N GLU A 308 11.37 -9.65 18.30
CA GLU A 308 11.99 -8.33 18.52
C GLU A 308 13.03 -7.97 17.42
N PRO A 309 13.06 -6.71 16.92
CA PRO A 309 14.12 -6.24 16.02
C PRO A 309 15.52 -6.48 16.58
N SER A 310 16.47 -6.95 15.77
CA SER A 310 17.81 -7.30 16.30
C SER A 310 18.62 -6.11 16.82
N ASN A 311 18.40 -4.92 16.27
CA ASN A 311 19.21 -3.73 16.50
C ASN A 311 18.33 -2.52 16.82
N HIS A 312 18.91 -1.55 17.52
CA HIS A 312 18.46 -0.16 17.50
C HIS A 312 18.97 0.53 16.22
N VAL A 313 18.29 1.60 15.77
CA VAL A 313 18.80 2.46 14.69
C VAL A 313 20.17 3.03 15.04
N SER A 314 20.99 3.35 14.04
CA SER A 314 22.25 4.09 14.26
C SER A 314 22.11 5.57 13.90
N ASP A 315 23.03 6.38 14.41
CA ASP A 315 23.20 7.79 14.04
C ASP A 315 21.94 8.67 14.23
N PHE A 316 21.03 8.28 15.13
CA PHE A 316 19.81 9.04 15.44
C PHE A 316 20.14 10.45 15.94
N ALA A 317 19.73 11.45 15.17
CA ALA A 317 20.05 12.84 15.36
C ALA A 317 18.81 13.74 15.29
N ALA A 318 18.94 14.93 15.88
CA ALA A 318 18.05 16.05 15.64
C ALA A 318 18.83 17.11 14.86
N ASP A 319 18.35 17.44 13.68
CA ASP A 319 19.00 18.36 12.74
C ASP A 319 18.71 19.84 13.09
N GLU A 320 19.18 20.76 12.25
CA GLU A 320 19.04 22.21 12.45
C GLU A 320 17.58 22.62 12.73
N ALA A 321 17.35 23.16 13.93
CA ALA A 321 16.02 23.43 14.46
C ALA A 321 15.47 24.79 14.00
N GLY A 322 14.35 24.75 13.30
CA GLY A 322 13.53 25.94 13.05
C GLY A 322 12.76 26.38 14.30
N ALA A 323 12.06 27.51 14.20
CA ALA A 323 11.33 28.04 15.36
C ALA A 323 10.14 27.17 15.80
N THR A 324 9.54 26.44 14.87
CA THR A 324 8.39 25.55 15.13
C THR A 324 8.57 24.15 14.55
N THR A 325 9.79 23.79 14.11
CA THR A 325 10.07 22.48 13.50
C THR A 325 11.44 21.94 13.89
N ILE A 326 11.52 20.64 14.20
CA ILE A 326 12.78 19.91 14.36
C ILE A 326 12.75 18.72 13.38
N PRO A 327 13.68 18.65 12.41
CA PRO A 327 13.92 17.44 11.63
C PRO A 327 14.69 16.41 12.46
N LEU A 328 14.39 15.13 12.24
CA LEU A 328 15.10 14.00 12.80
C LEU A 328 15.61 13.12 11.65
N THR A 329 16.77 12.51 11.84
CA THR A 329 17.39 11.56 10.91
C THR A 329 17.99 10.37 11.66
N TRP A 330 18.08 9.22 11.01
CA TRP A 330 18.75 8.01 11.50
C TRP A 330 19.13 7.10 10.32
N ASN A 331 19.95 6.09 10.55
CA ASN A 331 20.11 4.97 9.62
C ASN A 331 19.41 3.74 10.21
N ASP A 332 18.68 2.98 9.40
CA ASP A 332 17.79 1.90 9.88
C ASP A 332 18.55 0.77 10.64
N ASN A 333 19.84 0.56 10.30
CA ASN A 333 20.80 -0.30 11.01
C ASN A 333 20.32 -1.74 11.28
N ASP A 334 19.66 -2.37 10.31
CA ASP A 334 19.09 -3.72 10.45
C ASP A 334 20.08 -4.81 10.88
N GLY A 335 19.55 -5.82 11.59
CA GLY A 335 20.26 -7.03 11.97
C GLY A 335 19.67 -8.29 11.32
N ALA A 336 19.65 -9.40 12.05
CA ALA A 336 19.06 -10.65 11.56
C ALA A 336 17.51 -10.61 11.51
N VAL A 337 16.90 -9.78 12.35
CA VAL A 337 15.48 -9.45 12.35
C VAL A 337 15.34 -7.97 11.99
N VAL A 338 14.71 -7.72 10.84
CA VAL A 338 14.42 -6.40 10.27
C VAL A 338 13.12 -5.85 10.88
N ALA A 339 13.15 -4.59 11.31
CA ALA A 339 11.99 -3.91 11.88
C ALA A 339 10.86 -3.72 10.85
N ASP A 340 9.61 -3.65 11.30
CA ASP A 340 8.48 -3.22 10.47
C ASP A 340 8.28 -1.70 10.53
N GLY A 341 8.72 -1.07 11.63
CA GLY A 341 8.70 0.38 11.79
C GLY A 341 9.42 0.85 13.05
N TYR A 342 9.27 2.14 13.33
CA TYR A 342 9.88 2.87 14.43
C TYR A 342 8.82 3.69 15.17
N LEU A 343 8.79 3.60 16.49
CA LEU A 343 8.04 4.51 17.35
C LEU A 343 8.99 5.61 17.84
N VAL A 344 8.72 6.86 17.44
CA VAL A 344 9.49 8.04 17.86
C VAL A 344 8.68 8.84 18.88
N PHE A 345 9.21 8.97 20.09
CA PHE A 345 8.69 9.88 21.11
C PHE A 345 9.32 11.27 21.01
N ILE A 346 8.58 12.28 21.44
CA ILE A 346 9.07 13.62 21.76
C ILE A 346 8.58 14.02 23.16
N ASN A 347 9.41 14.72 23.95
CA ASN A 347 8.92 15.54 25.07
C ASN A 347 9.92 16.65 25.48
N THR A 348 9.49 17.52 26.39
CA THR A 348 10.28 18.64 26.95
C THR A 348 11.07 18.28 28.23
N THR A 349 10.98 17.04 28.72
CA THR A 349 11.53 16.60 30.02
C THR A 349 12.82 15.79 29.94
N GLY A 350 13.13 15.20 28.77
CA GLY A 350 14.27 14.31 28.58
C GLY A 350 14.14 12.94 29.24
N THR A 351 12.98 12.61 29.80
CA THR A 351 12.69 11.31 30.43
C THR A 351 11.58 10.61 29.64
N PHE A 352 11.81 9.35 29.27
CA PHE A 352 10.84 8.53 28.54
C PHE A 352 10.47 7.28 29.35
N SER A 353 9.22 6.83 29.21
CA SER A 353 8.86 5.44 29.54
C SER A 353 9.04 4.61 28.28
N ALA A 354 9.60 3.41 28.39
CA ALA A 354 9.64 2.49 27.26
C ALA A 354 8.21 2.07 26.84
N PRO A 355 7.96 1.80 25.55
CA PRO A 355 6.74 1.16 25.12
C PRO A 355 6.63 -0.26 25.70
N VAL A 356 5.44 -0.87 25.60
CA VAL A 356 5.15 -2.19 26.17
C VAL A 356 4.62 -3.10 25.08
N ASP A 357 5.17 -4.31 25.01
CA ASP A 357 4.84 -5.30 23.98
C ASP A 357 3.36 -5.72 24.04
N GLY A 358 2.83 -6.07 22.88
CA GLY A 358 1.39 -6.30 22.68
C GLY A 358 0.50 -5.06 22.90
N THR A 359 1.08 -3.88 23.15
CA THR A 359 0.35 -2.62 23.39
C THR A 359 0.74 -1.58 22.35
N SER A 360 0.16 -1.66 21.15
CA SER A 360 0.41 -0.74 20.05
C SER A 360 0.11 0.73 20.43
N GLN A 361 1.12 1.59 20.31
CA GLN A 361 0.99 3.02 20.54
C GLN A 361 0.30 3.70 19.34
N SER A 362 -0.66 4.58 19.61
CA SER A 362 -1.33 5.40 18.58
C SER A 362 -0.57 6.72 18.37
N ASP A 363 -0.56 7.24 17.15
CA ASP A 363 0.08 8.51 16.83
C ASP A 363 -0.54 9.68 17.59
N ASP A 364 0.33 10.50 18.19
CA ASP A 364 0.02 11.81 18.74
C ASP A 364 1.08 12.81 18.28
N THR A 365 0.70 13.63 17.30
CA THR A 365 1.56 14.68 16.73
C THR A 365 1.34 16.06 17.35
N ASP A 366 0.46 16.21 18.34
CA ASP A 366 0.11 17.51 18.95
C ASP A 366 0.90 17.74 20.25
N VAL A 367 2.14 18.24 20.10
CA VAL A 367 3.07 18.46 21.22
C VAL A 367 2.72 19.67 22.11
N SER A 368 1.45 20.10 22.12
CA SER A 368 0.97 21.23 22.93
C SER A 368 0.87 20.92 24.44
N ASP A 369 0.81 19.64 24.84
CA ASP A 369 0.87 19.24 26.25
C ASP A 369 2.32 19.08 26.78
N GLY A 370 3.31 19.11 25.88
CA GLY A 370 4.73 18.93 26.17
C GLY A 370 5.27 17.53 25.86
N SER A 371 4.44 16.62 25.34
CA SER A 371 4.79 15.26 24.90
C SER A 371 4.13 14.87 23.57
N GLY A 372 4.53 13.76 22.97
CA GLY A 372 3.96 13.23 21.73
C GLY A 372 4.67 11.96 21.26
N GLN A 373 4.09 11.24 20.31
CA GLN A 373 4.65 10.00 19.76
C GLN A 373 4.16 9.75 18.32
N VAL A 374 4.97 9.09 17.48
CA VAL A 374 4.57 8.78 16.09
C VAL A 374 5.18 7.46 15.62
N ASN A 375 4.38 6.65 14.93
CA ASN A 375 4.83 5.44 14.25
C ASN A 375 5.28 5.79 12.82
N ILE A 376 6.42 5.24 12.41
CA ILE A 376 7.08 5.52 11.14
C ILE A 376 7.44 4.18 10.49
N ALA A 377 7.18 4.02 9.19
CA ALA A 377 7.54 2.80 8.48
C ALA A 377 9.08 2.62 8.38
N HIS A 378 9.52 1.36 8.29
CA HIS A 378 10.88 1.00 7.89
C HIS A 378 11.25 1.62 6.53
N GLY A 379 12.53 1.98 6.33
CA GLY A 379 13.02 2.61 5.10
C GLY A 379 12.75 4.12 4.98
N ALA A 380 12.27 4.77 6.05
CA ALA A 380 11.98 6.22 6.05
C ALA A 380 13.20 7.08 6.43
N GLU A 381 14.09 6.58 7.30
CA GLU A 381 15.35 7.20 7.77
C GLU A 381 15.28 8.67 8.26
N SER A 382 14.07 9.22 8.39
CA SER A 382 13.83 10.63 8.71
C SER A 382 12.41 10.93 9.18
N TYR A 383 12.27 12.00 9.97
CA TYR A 383 10.98 12.59 10.35
C TYR A 383 11.10 14.11 10.47
N ARG A 384 9.96 14.81 10.57
CA ARG A 384 9.93 16.23 10.94
C ARG A 384 8.79 16.51 11.89
N TRP A 385 9.13 16.88 13.12
CA TRP A 385 8.18 17.47 14.05
C TRP A 385 7.87 18.91 13.62
N ASN A 386 6.60 19.29 13.72
CA ASN A 386 6.07 20.61 13.33
C ASN A 386 5.13 21.13 14.42
N GLY A 387 4.82 22.44 14.39
CA GLY A 387 3.93 23.05 15.39
C GLY A 387 4.55 23.22 16.79
N LEU A 388 5.86 23.00 16.92
CA LEU A 388 6.58 23.09 18.19
C LEU A 388 6.60 24.52 18.74
N SER A 389 6.70 24.66 20.06
CA SER A 389 6.90 25.96 20.72
C SER A 389 8.30 26.52 20.43
N GLN A 390 8.43 27.84 20.28
CA GLN A 390 9.73 28.50 20.08
C GLN A 390 10.59 28.49 21.36
N ASN A 391 11.91 28.63 21.22
CA ASN A 391 12.86 28.68 22.35
C ASN A 391 12.72 27.53 23.35
N THR A 392 12.31 26.35 22.88
CA THR A 392 11.91 25.22 23.72
C THR A 392 12.83 24.04 23.42
N GLN A 393 13.48 23.53 24.47
CA GLN A 393 14.28 22.30 24.40
C GLN A 393 13.34 21.11 24.28
N TYR A 394 13.46 20.37 23.19
CA TYR A 394 12.83 19.07 22.99
C TYR A 394 13.87 17.96 23.03
N TYR A 395 13.42 16.79 23.46
CA TYR A 395 14.16 15.54 23.52
C TYR A 395 13.37 14.48 22.76
N PHE A 396 14.08 13.49 22.24
CA PHE A 396 13.51 12.42 21.41
C PHE A 396 14.10 11.06 21.80
N ALA A 397 13.29 10.01 21.66
CA ALA A 397 13.73 8.62 21.76
C ALA A 397 13.05 7.80 20.65
N ILE A 398 13.76 6.82 20.11
CA ILE A 398 13.28 5.99 18.98
C ILE A 398 13.39 4.51 19.32
N TYR A 399 12.31 3.78 19.09
CA TYR A 399 12.17 2.34 19.36
C TYR A 399 11.76 1.62 18.07
N PRO A 400 12.65 0.84 17.43
CA PRO A 400 12.24 -0.11 16.40
C PRO A 400 11.21 -1.11 16.93
N TYR A 401 10.31 -1.59 16.08
CA TYR A 401 9.39 -2.68 16.42
C TYR A 401 9.17 -3.62 15.25
N THR A 402 8.71 -4.84 15.55
CA THR A 402 8.14 -5.77 14.58
C THR A 402 6.66 -6.04 14.89
N ASN A 403 5.96 -6.62 13.91
CA ASN A 403 4.54 -6.97 13.98
C ASN A 403 3.64 -5.74 14.20
N SER A 404 2.41 -5.94 14.70
CA SER A 404 1.44 -4.86 14.98
C SER A 404 0.36 -5.29 15.97
N GLY A 405 -0.45 -4.33 16.45
CA GLY A 405 -1.59 -4.59 17.33
C GLY A 405 -1.18 -5.29 18.63
N THR A 406 -1.84 -6.41 18.96
CA THR A 406 -1.53 -7.24 20.13
C THR A 406 -0.31 -8.14 19.97
N ALA A 407 0.32 -8.15 18.80
CA ALA A 407 1.54 -8.92 18.52
C ALA A 407 2.80 -8.03 18.42
N ILE A 408 2.67 -6.71 18.59
CA ILE A 408 3.78 -5.76 18.45
C ILE A 408 4.88 -6.05 19.47
N ASP A 409 6.13 -6.08 19.01
CA ASP A 409 7.31 -6.47 19.77
C ASP A 409 8.35 -5.35 19.61
N TYR A 410 8.54 -4.55 20.67
CA TYR A 410 9.33 -3.33 20.65
C TYR A 410 10.76 -3.59 21.11
N LYS A 411 11.75 -3.10 20.36
CA LYS A 411 13.15 -3.19 20.76
C LYS A 411 13.45 -2.27 21.95
N VAL A 412 13.33 -2.79 23.16
CA VAL A 412 13.46 -2.01 24.42
C VAL A 412 14.75 -2.29 25.19
N ASP A 413 15.43 -3.40 24.90
CA ASP A 413 16.70 -3.80 25.52
C ASP A 413 17.91 -2.99 25.00
N GLY A 414 19.00 -2.94 25.78
CA GLY A 414 20.25 -2.26 25.43
C GLY A 414 20.21 -0.74 25.66
N THR A 415 20.92 0.01 24.80
CA THR A 415 20.93 1.48 24.83
C THR A 415 19.98 2.02 23.77
N VAL A 416 18.83 2.54 24.20
CA VAL A 416 17.88 3.24 23.32
C VAL A 416 18.52 4.51 22.74
N PRO A 417 18.47 4.76 21.42
CA PRO A 417 18.95 6.00 20.82
C PRO A 417 18.10 7.20 21.24
N THR A 418 18.76 8.29 21.63
CA THR A 418 18.10 9.54 22.03
C THR A 418 18.76 10.75 21.38
N ALA A 419 17.96 11.70 20.93
CA ALA A 419 18.41 12.98 20.39
C ALA A 419 17.78 14.16 21.14
N SER A 420 18.28 15.37 20.95
CA SER A 420 17.68 16.58 21.51
C SER A 420 18.06 17.84 20.72
N ALA A 421 17.12 18.76 20.58
CA ALA A 421 17.36 20.07 19.97
C ALA A 421 16.43 21.13 20.56
N THR A 422 16.87 22.39 20.52
CA THR A 422 16.09 23.55 21.00
C THR A 422 15.61 24.32 19.79
N THR A 423 14.30 24.55 19.70
CA THR A 423 13.71 25.40 18.66
C THR A 423 14.23 26.82 18.75
N THR A 424 14.47 27.43 17.59
CA THR A 424 14.95 28.82 17.52
C THR A 424 13.86 29.84 17.89
N VAL A 425 14.25 31.09 18.15
CA VAL A 425 13.31 32.22 18.16
C VAL A 425 13.26 32.80 16.75
N VAL A 426 12.07 32.96 16.19
CA VAL A 426 11.87 33.90 15.07
C VAL A 426 11.45 35.23 15.67
N PHE A 427 12.39 36.16 15.72
CA PHE A 427 12.09 37.56 15.94
C PHE A 427 11.32 38.05 14.71
N GLY A 428 10.01 38.23 14.89
CA GLY A 428 9.07 38.76 13.90
C GLY A 428 8.49 40.09 14.37
N ALA A 429 9.33 40.96 14.92
CA ALA A 429 8.91 42.27 15.38
C ALA A 429 8.43 43.12 14.20
N PRO A 430 7.30 43.85 14.33
CA PRO A 430 6.83 44.72 13.26
C PRO A 430 7.75 45.94 13.06
N ASP A 431 8.56 46.28 14.06
CA ASP A 431 9.48 47.42 14.05
C ASP A 431 10.60 47.27 15.10
N LEU A 432 11.52 48.24 15.12
CA LEU A 432 12.49 48.41 16.22
C LEU A 432 11.79 48.72 17.55
N PHE A 433 12.39 48.34 18.68
CA PHE A 433 11.88 48.68 20.02
C PHE A 433 13.00 48.83 21.06
N ILE A 434 12.71 49.52 22.16
CA ILE A 434 13.57 49.75 23.33
C ILE A 434 13.65 48.45 24.14
N SER A 435 14.80 47.79 24.12
CA SER A 435 15.06 46.56 24.88
C SER A 435 15.56 46.82 26.30
N GLU A 436 16.30 47.89 26.54
CA GLU A 436 16.77 48.30 27.87
C GLU A 436 16.74 49.83 28.08
N TYR A 437 16.41 50.25 29.30
CA TYR A 437 16.54 51.62 29.79
C TYR A 437 17.35 51.59 31.10
N ILE A 438 18.41 52.38 31.19
CA ILE A 438 19.27 52.50 32.37
C ILE A 438 19.14 53.90 32.98
N GLU A 439 18.70 53.95 34.23
CA GLU A 439 18.88 55.09 35.12
C GLU A 439 19.77 54.74 36.32
N GLY A 440 21.04 54.42 36.04
CA GLY A 440 22.05 54.22 37.07
C GLY A 440 22.48 55.53 37.74
N SER A 441 23.23 55.42 38.84
CA SER A 441 23.68 56.55 39.64
C SER A 441 24.48 57.61 38.84
N GLY A 442 24.23 58.89 39.11
CA GLY A 442 24.94 60.00 38.46
C GLY A 442 24.69 60.05 36.95
N SER A 443 25.78 60.04 36.16
CA SER A 443 25.72 60.09 34.69
C SER A 443 25.55 58.72 34.01
N ASN A 444 25.29 57.65 34.76
CA ASN A 444 25.07 56.30 34.20
C ASN A 444 23.68 56.19 33.55
N LYS A 445 23.52 56.81 32.38
CA LYS A 445 22.27 56.88 31.61
C LYS A 445 22.46 56.28 30.23
N ALA A 446 21.67 55.26 29.88
CA ALA A 446 21.71 54.61 28.57
C ALA A 446 20.35 54.05 28.15
N LEU A 447 20.15 53.90 26.83
CA LEU A 447 18.95 53.36 26.19
C LEU A 447 19.41 52.40 25.07
N GLU A 448 18.91 51.17 25.09
CA GLU A 448 19.19 50.15 24.08
C GLU A 448 17.98 49.98 23.15
N ILE A 449 18.20 50.03 21.84
CA ILE A 449 17.22 49.67 20.81
C ILE A 449 17.60 48.31 20.23
N PHE A 450 16.68 47.36 20.18
CA PHE A 450 16.86 46.06 19.54
C PHE A 450 16.16 45.98 18.17
N ASN A 451 16.81 45.33 17.21
CA ASN A 451 16.22 45.00 15.91
C ASN A 451 15.79 43.53 15.85
N GLY A 452 14.52 43.29 16.14
CA GLY A 452 13.88 41.97 16.00
C GLY A 452 13.09 41.77 14.71
N THR A 453 13.34 42.52 13.63
CA THR A 453 12.43 42.59 12.46
C THR A 453 12.61 41.47 11.42
N GLY A 454 13.61 40.62 11.57
CA GLY A 454 14.02 39.62 10.57
C GLY A 454 14.92 40.18 9.46
N ALA A 455 15.15 41.49 9.40
CA ALA A 455 15.97 42.17 8.39
C ALA A 455 16.87 43.26 9.00
N ALA A 456 17.86 43.73 8.25
CA ALA A 456 18.66 44.90 8.65
C ALA A 456 17.88 46.20 8.40
N ILE A 457 17.91 47.13 9.36
CA ILE A 457 17.11 48.37 9.36
C ILE A 457 17.99 49.61 9.22
N ASP A 458 17.61 50.52 8.33
CA ASP A 458 18.23 51.85 8.18
C ASP A 458 17.75 52.79 9.29
N LEU A 459 18.66 53.14 10.20
CA LEU A 459 18.40 53.98 11.37
C LEU A 459 18.13 55.45 11.03
N SER A 460 18.40 55.92 9.81
CA SER A 460 18.12 57.32 9.42
C SER A 460 16.64 57.69 9.45
N ASN A 461 15.75 56.68 9.42
CA ASN A 461 14.31 56.82 9.53
C ASN A 461 13.82 56.90 11.00
N TYR A 462 14.72 56.96 12.00
CA TYR A 462 14.39 56.88 13.42
C TYR A 462 15.01 58.02 14.23
N GLN A 463 14.35 58.37 15.33
CA GLN A 463 14.76 59.37 16.30
C GLN A 463 14.57 58.84 17.72
N ILE A 464 15.46 59.20 18.63
CA ILE A 464 15.14 59.20 20.07
C ILE A 464 14.57 60.56 20.44
N TRP A 465 13.45 60.53 21.15
CA TRP A 465 12.78 61.66 21.74
C TRP A 465 12.90 61.62 23.27
N LYS A 466 12.91 62.78 23.92
CA LYS A 466 12.87 62.91 25.37
C LYS A 466 11.93 64.06 25.77
N ILE A 467 11.32 63.92 26.95
CA ILE A 467 10.64 64.96 27.73
C ILE A 467 11.37 65.15 29.07
N SER A 468 11.31 66.34 29.67
CA SER A 468 11.92 66.66 30.96
C SER A 468 10.90 67.07 32.02
N ASN A 469 10.65 66.21 33.02
CA ASN A 469 9.76 66.44 34.17
C ASN A 469 8.30 66.70 33.72
N GLY A 470 7.76 65.82 32.85
CA GLY A 470 6.48 66.02 32.15
C GLY A 470 6.55 67.04 30.99
N GLY A 471 5.60 66.99 30.06
CA GLY A 471 5.67 67.81 28.84
C GLY A 471 4.85 67.26 27.67
N ASN A 472 5.35 67.45 26.44
CA ASN A 472 4.76 66.93 25.19
C ASN A 472 5.88 66.45 24.27
N TRP A 473 5.63 65.42 23.45
CA TRP A 473 6.63 64.91 22.52
C TRP A 473 6.85 65.82 21.28
N PRO A 474 8.09 66.03 20.80
CA PRO A 474 9.37 65.93 21.51
C PRO A 474 9.79 67.26 22.15
N GLU A 475 10.50 67.20 23.28
CA GLU A 475 11.21 68.36 23.85
C GLU A 475 12.70 68.35 23.45
N SER A 476 13.33 67.17 23.50
CA SER A 476 14.68 66.92 22.98
C SER A 476 14.66 65.79 21.96
N THR A 477 15.54 65.87 20.95
CA THR A 477 15.61 64.93 19.83
C THR A 477 17.05 64.52 19.52
N LEU A 478 17.25 63.25 19.15
CA LEU A 478 18.44 62.71 18.51
C LEU A 478 18.03 62.00 17.22
N SER A 479 18.51 62.45 16.06
CA SER A 479 18.39 61.67 14.83
C SER A 479 19.41 60.54 14.83
N LEU A 480 18.96 59.33 14.55
CA LEU A 480 19.82 58.16 14.42
C LEU A 480 20.37 58.03 12.99
N SER A 481 21.36 57.18 12.78
CA SER A 481 21.94 56.93 11.44
C SER A 481 22.74 55.64 11.40
N GLY A 482 22.96 55.10 10.20
CA GLY A 482 23.63 53.82 9.99
C GLY A 482 22.63 52.69 9.74
N THR A 483 23.07 51.44 9.92
CA THR A 483 22.25 50.26 9.68
C THR A 483 22.42 49.28 10.83
N LEU A 484 21.31 48.90 11.46
CA LEU A 484 21.27 47.94 12.55
C LEU A 484 20.94 46.56 11.99
N ALA A 485 21.77 45.55 12.27
CA ALA A 485 21.54 44.18 11.79
C ALA A 485 20.35 43.52 12.53
N ASN A 486 19.77 42.45 11.99
CA ASN A 486 18.74 41.69 12.69
C ASN A 486 19.36 40.87 13.84
N GLY A 487 18.75 40.91 15.02
CA GLY A 487 19.29 40.30 16.24
C GLY A 487 20.37 41.13 16.93
N ASP A 488 20.54 42.39 16.51
CA ASP A 488 21.58 43.31 16.99
C ASP A 488 20.97 44.50 17.75
N VAL A 489 21.80 45.23 18.50
CA VAL A 489 21.38 46.34 19.38
C VAL A 489 22.08 47.66 19.03
N TYR A 490 21.48 48.78 19.42
CA TYR A 490 22.05 50.13 19.28
C TYR A 490 21.89 50.93 20.57
N VAL A 491 23.01 51.35 21.16
CA VAL A 491 23.07 51.91 22.51
C VAL A 491 23.35 53.42 22.49
N ILE A 492 22.37 54.20 22.96
CA ILE A 492 22.46 55.65 23.17
C ILE A 492 22.85 55.91 24.63
N TYR A 493 23.88 56.71 24.90
CA TYR A 493 24.39 56.90 26.27
C TYR A 493 24.90 58.32 26.57
N ASN A 494 25.04 58.62 27.87
CA ASN A 494 25.63 59.88 28.36
C ASN A 494 27.17 59.83 28.34
N SER A 495 27.83 60.92 27.91
CA SER A 495 29.30 61.01 27.86
C SER A 495 30.03 60.87 29.21
N GLY A 496 29.33 61.03 30.34
CA GLY A 496 29.85 60.85 31.69
C GLY A 496 29.53 59.49 32.33
N ALA A 497 28.93 58.56 31.59
CA ALA A 497 28.61 57.22 32.08
C ALA A 497 29.88 56.40 32.42
N ASP A 498 29.71 55.37 33.24
CA ASP A 498 30.77 54.42 33.59
C ASP A 498 31.37 53.73 32.35
N ALA A 499 32.65 53.39 32.43
CA ALA A 499 33.40 52.78 31.34
C ALA A 499 32.77 51.48 30.79
N SER A 500 32.00 50.74 31.59
CA SER A 500 31.21 49.59 31.12
C SER A 500 30.20 49.99 30.04
N ILE A 501 29.36 50.99 30.30
CA ILE A 501 28.38 51.55 29.34
C ILE A 501 29.11 52.15 28.13
N VAL A 502 30.16 52.96 28.37
CA VAL A 502 30.93 53.60 27.28
C VAL A 502 31.59 52.57 26.36
N SER A 503 31.94 51.37 26.86
CA SER A 503 32.59 50.32 26.07
C SER A 503 31.67 49.57 25.10
N VAL A 504 30.34 49.70 25.26
CA VAL A 504 29.32 49.07 24.40
C VAL A 504 28.41 50.10 23.72
N GLY A 505 28.69 51.41 23.90
CA GLY A 505 27.82 52.49 23.46
C GLY A 505 28.13 53.00 22.04
N ASP A 506 27.14 52.95 21.15
CA ASP A 506 27.25 53.41 19.75
C ASP A 506 27.24 54.93 19.61
N ILE A 507 26.40 55.64 20.38
CA ILE A 507 26.26 57.10 20.23
C ILE A 507 26.11 57.83 21.57
N ILE A 508 26.95 58.86 21.74
CA ILE A 508 26.88 59.82 22.84
C ILE A 508 25.75 60.82 22.57
N TRP A 509 24.81 60.97 23.50
CA TRP A 509 23.80 62.02 23.47
C TRP A 509 23.87 62.95 24.69
N GLY A 510 23.98 64.25 24.42
CA GLY A 510 24.05 65.28 25.47
C GLY A 510 22.79 65.40 26.34
N SER A 511 21.62 65.01 25.81
CA SER A 511 20.35 65.01 26.55
C SER A 511 20.00 63.64 27.16
N ALA A 512 20.93 62.68 27.21
CA ALA A 512 20.77 61.43 27.94
C ALA A 512 20.89 61.67 29.46
N THR A 513 19.90 62.35 30.05
CA THR A 513 19.97 62.94 31.40
C THR A 513 18.71 62.70 32.25
N TRP A 514 17.91 61.68 31.91
CA TRP A 514 16.67 61.33 32.62
C TRP A 514 16.90 61.02 34.10
N ASN A 515 15.92 61.29 34.99
CA ASN A 515 16.06 61.14 36.45
C ASN A 515 14.78 60.65 37.17
N GLY A 516 13.96 59.88 36.46
CA GLY A 516 12.82 59.12 36.95
C GLY A 516 11.52 59.61 36.32
N ASP A 517 11.32 60.92 36.39
CA ASP A 517 10.19 61.72 35.88
C ASP A 517 10.37 62.23 34.44
N ASP A 518 11.41 61.73 33.76
CA ASP A 518 11.78 62.08 32.39
C ASP A 518 11.46 60.93 31.42
N ALA A 519 10.45 61.12 30.55
CA ALA A 519 10.07 60.13 29.56
C ALA A 519 11.05 60.10 28.37
N VAL A 520 11.30 58.90 27.84
CA VAL A 520 12.18 58.65 26.68
C VAL A 520 11.46 57.75 25.67
N GLY A 521 11.51 58.11 24.39
CA GLY A 521 10.75 57.44 23.34
C GLY A 521 11.54 57.20 22.05
N LEU A 522 11.18 56.15 21.32
CA LEU A 522 11.63 55.87 19.97
C LEU A 522 10.55 56.29 18.98
N ALA A 523 10.92 57.13 18.02
CA ALA A 523 10.04 57.64 16.98
C ALA A 523 10.57 57.30 15.59
N LYS A 524 9.65 57.20 14.62
CA LYS A 524 9.92 56.73 13.24
C LYS A 524 9.23 57.63 12.20
N ASP A 525 9.93 57.89 11.10
CA ASP A 525 9.41 58.60 9.92
C ASP A 525 8.30 57.76 9.24
N ASP A 526 7.16 58.38 8.96
CA ASP A 526 6.05 57.77 8.20
C ASP A 526 6.34 57.65 6.68
N GLY A 527 7.50 58.10 6.24
CA GLY A 527 7.94 58.15 4.85
C GLY A 527 7.68 59.52 4.18
N THR A 528 7.21 60.52 4.93
CA THR A 528 6.98 61.89 4.46
C THR A 528 7.96 62.92 5.05
N GLY A 529 8.83 62.50 5.97
CA GLY A 529 9.58 63.39 6.87
C GLY A 529 8.87 63.64 8.19
N THR A 530 7.75 62.94 8.47
CA THR A 530 6.93 63.14 9.67
C THR A 530 7.19 62.02 10.66
N PHE A 531 7.85 62.35 11.77
CA PHE A 531 8.19 61.37 12.80
C PHE A 531 7.03 61.15 13.78
N THR A 532 6.76 59.89 14.10
CA THR A 532 5.70 59.43 15.00
C THR A 532 6.27 58.53 16.08
N LEU A 533 5.83 58.67 17.33
CA LEU A 533 6.25 57.82 18.44
C LEU A 533 5.77 56.37 18.19
N ILE A 534 6.67 55.39 18.31
CA ILE A 534 6.34 53.96 18.18
C ILE A 534 6.51 53.20 19.50
N ASP A 535 7.48 53.58 20.33
CA ASP A 535 7.82 52.87 21.57
C ASP A 535 8.27 53.85 22.66
N ALA A 536 7.97 53.59 23.93
CA ALA A 536 8.27 54.53 25.02
C ALA A 536 8.68 53.87 26.36
N VAL A 537 9.33 54.69 27.20
CA VAL A 537 9.48 54.50 28.64
C VAL A 537 9.05 55.82 29.30
N GLY A 538 7.85 55.80 29.91
CA GLY A 538 7.18 56.98 30.44
C GLY A 538 6.26 57.68 29.42
N GLU A 539 5.32 58.47 29.93
CA GLU A 539 4.25 59.11 29.16
C GLU A 539 4.51 60.61 28.93
N ASP A 540 3.81 61.23 27.98
CA ASP A 540 3.66 62.69 27.94
C ASP A 540 2.48 63.19 28.80
N GLY A 541 2.38 64.51 28.94
CA GLY A 541 1.39 65.16 29.80
C GLY A 541 2.00 65.68 31.10
N SER A 542 1.51 65.19 32.23
CA SER A 542 1.87 65.70 33.57
C SER A 542 3.08 64.97 34.16
N ASP A 543 3.90 65.71 34.89
CA ASP A 543 5.00 65.21 35.72
C ASP A 543 4.52 64.09 36.67
N PRO A 544 5.11 62.87 36.63
CA PRO A 544 4.82 61.80 37.59
C PRO A 544 5.44 62.06 38.98
N GLY A 545 6.34 63.06 39.10
CA GLY A 545 6.87 63.59 40.35
C GLY A 545 7.99 62.78 41.02
N SER A 546 8.27 61.58 40.53
CA SER A 546 9.50 60.82 40.82
C SER A 546 9.74 59.65 39.86
N GLY A 547 8.70 59.09 39.25
CA GLY A 547 8.80 58.17 38.11
C GLY A 547 7.54 57.34 37.87
N TRP A 548 7.54 56.52 36.83
CA TRP A 548 6.40 55.67 36.45
C TRP A 548 6.46 54.31 37.14
N ASP A 549 5.28 53.72 37.38
CA ASP A 549 5.15 52.39 37.97
C ASP A 549 5.30 51.31 36.90
N VAL A 550 6.32 50.46 37.03
CA VAL A 550 6.65 49.42 36.03
C VAL A 550 6.66 48.05 36.69
N ALA A 551 5.99 47.08 36.05
CA ALA A 551 5.90 45.68 36.50
C ALA A 551 5.40 45.47 37.96
N GLY A 552 4.72 46.46 38.55
CA GLY A 552 4.23 46.42 39.94
C GLY A 552 5.20 47.00 40.98
N VAL A 553 6.30 47.63 40.55
CA VAL A 553 7.20 48.44 41.40
C VAL A 553 6.88 49.92 41.17
N THR A 554 6.77 50.69 42.26
CA THR A 554 6.36 52.10 42.22
C THR A 554 7.53 53.06 42.05
N ASN A 555 7.42 54.05 41.14
CA ASN A 555 8.53 54.87 40.61
C ASN A 555 9.69 54.04 40.02
N ALA A 556 9.40 52.93 39.35
CA ALA A 556 10.39 51.97 38.87
C ALA A 556 11.32 52.48 37.74
N THR A 557 11.01 53.60 37.08
CA THR A 557 11.96 54.25 36.17
C THR A 557 13.17 54.83 36.90
N LYS A 558 13.00 55.26 38.15
CA LYS A 558 14.02 55.97 38.93
C LYS A 558 15.05 55.04 39.56
N ASP A 559 16.34 55.40 39.51
CA ASP A 559 17.46 54.66 40.14
C ASP A 559 17.54 53.14 39.77
N HIS A 560 16.99 52.73 38.63
CA HIS A 560 16.89 51.33 38.19
C HIS A 560 17.35 51.11 36.73
N THR A 561 17.59 49.83 36.38
CA THR A 561 17.61 49.35 35.00
C THR A 561 16.31 48.61 34.70
N LEU A 562 15.68 48.92 33.57
CA LEU A 562 14.47 48.27 33.07
C LEU A 562 14.79 47.48 31.80
N VAL A 563 14.67 46.16 31.86
CA VAL A 563 14.84 45.25 30.71
C VAL A 563 13.47 44.81 30.20
N ARG A 564 13.24 44.89 28.88
CA ARG A 564 12.00 44.42 28.26
C ARG A 564 11.88 42.90 28.38
N LYS A 565 10.69 42.41 28.72
CA LYS A 565 10.40 40.96 28.82
C LYS A 565 10.62 40.31 27.45
N SER A 566 11.33 39.19 27.41
CA SER A 566 11.61 38.42 26.17
C SER A 566 10.37 37.93 25.41
N SER A 567 9.18 37.93 26.05
CA SER A 567 7.90 37.64 25.41
C SER A 567 7.25 38.85 24.70
N VAL A 568 7.81 40.05 24.83
CA VAL A 568 7.31 41.28 24.20
C VAL A 568 8.16 41.57 22.96
N LEU A 569 7.63 41.18 21.81
CA LEU A 569 8.33 41.23 20.51
C LEU A 569 7.87 42.42 19.65
N SER A 570 7.30 43.46 20.24
CA SER A 570 6.83 44.65 19.51
C SER A 570 7.08 45.94 20.29
N PRO A 571 7.21 47.07 19.59
CA PRO A 571 7.09 48.38 20.20
C PRO A 571 5.68 48.60 20.78
N ASN A 572 5.58 49.45 21.80
CA ASN A 572 4.36 49.93 22.45
C ASN A 572 4.59 51.35 22.97
N THR A 573 3.68 52.26 22.65
CA THR A 573 3.75 53.65 23.12
C THR A 573 3.29 53.82 24.57
N ASN A 574 2.65 52.79 25.14
CA ASN A 574 2.37 52.47 26.55
C ASN A 574 1.73 51.07 26.64
#